data_AF-A0A5A8DPI4-F1
#
_entry.id   AF-A0A5A8DPI4-F1
#
_cell.length_a   1.000
_cell.length_b   1.000
_cell.length_c   1.000
_cell.angle_alpha   90.00
_cell.angle_beta   90.00
_cell.angle_gamma   90.00
#
_symmetry.space_group_name_H-M   'P 1'
#
loop_
_entity.id
_entity.type
_entity.pdbx_description
1 polymer ?
#
loop_
_entity_poly.entity_id
_entity_poly.type
_entity_poly.pdbx_seq_one_letter_code
_entity_poly.pdbx_strand_id
1 'polypeptide(L)'
;MAQLGGVGFAWRLALVAAAVLLACVHQASGAKGALSASAFDYETCFACELTWRQVHVSVPLNPSAEDVNAAFDEFCANPVPVFEASCRDMAAQRWKMVDDYLAGKSFNSICENAQVCWKGLMLSGA
;
A
#
# COMPACT_ATOMS: atom_id res chain seq x y z
N MET A 1 44.68 -18.68 55.70
CA MET A 1 45.19 -19.21 54.42
C MET A 1 44.00 -19.39 53.47
N ALA A 2 44.13 -18.83 52.24
CA ALA A 2 43.38 -19.02 50.99
C ALA A 2 41.83 -19.08 51.02
N GLN A 3 41.04 -18.12 50.49
CA GLN A 3 40.86 -17.61 49.10
C GLN A 3 40.25 -18.61 48.08
N LEU A 4 39.19 -18.12 47.42
CA LEU A 4 38.63 -18.46 46.08
C LEU A 4 37.77 -19.74 46.00
N GLY A 5 36.57 -19.76 45.39
CA GLY A 5 35.93 -18.85 44.44
C GLY A 5 35.35 -19.65 43.27
N GLY A 6 34.09 -19.42 42.93
CA GLY A 6 33.56 -19.48 41.55
C GLY A 6 33.50 -20.83 40.81
N VAL A 7 32.33 -21.48 40.83
CA VAL A 7 31.92 -22.41 39.74
C VAL A 7 30.44 -22.31 39.33
N GLY A 8 29.62 -21.51 40.02
CA GLY A 8 28.18 -21.41 39.70
C GLY A 8 27.79 -20.39 38.64
N PHE A 9 28.66 -19.42 38.32
CA PHE A 9 28.28 -18.25 37.51
C PHE A 9 28.64 -18.36 36.02
N ALA A 10 29.61 -19.21 35.67
CA ALA A 10 30.09 -19.35 34.28
C ALA A 10 29.05 -20.03 33.35
N TRP A 11 28.27 -20.99 33.87
CA TRP A 11 27.28 -21.71 33.06
C TRP A 11 26.04 -20.87 32.74
N ARG A 12 25.67 -19.93 33.61
CA ARG A 12 24.53 -19.04 33.37
C ARG A 12 24.83 -17.98 32.30
N LEU A 13 26.08 -17.50 32.22
CA LEU A 13 26.52 -16.55 31.20
C LEU A 13 26.61 -17.19 29.80
N ALA A 14 27.03 -18.46 29.71
CA ALA A 14 27.12 -19.15 28.42
C ALA A 14 25.76 -19.35 27.74
N LEU A 15 24.69 -19.62 28.51
CA LEU A 15 23.34 -19.77 27.98
C LEU A 15 22.74 -18.44 27.50
N VAL A 16 23.00 -17.33 28.20
CA VAL A 16 22.54 -16.00 27.78
C VAL A 16 23.25 -15.55 26.51
N ALA A 17 24.55 -15.81 26.38
CA ALA A 17 25.32 -15.46 25.17
C ALA A 17 24.83 -16.23 23.91
N ALA A 18 24.48 -17.51 24.05
CA ALA A 18 23.95 -18.30 22.93
C ALA A 18 22.54 -17.82 22.50
N ALA A 19 21.68 -17.41 23.44
CA ALA A 19 20.34 -16.91 23.13
C ALA A 19 20.36 -15.54 22.42
N VAL A 20 21.28 -14.64 22.80
CA VAL A 20 21.42 -13.32 22.16
C VAL A 20 21.97 -13.43 20.74
N LEU A 21 22.86 -14.40 20.46
CA LEU A 21 23.39 -14.60 19.11
C LEU A 21 22.36 -15.22 18.13
N LEU A 22 21.39 -16.01 18.62
CA LEU A 22 20.30 -16.55 17.80
C LEU A 22 19.16 -15.56 17.54
N ALA A 23 18.99 -14.53 18.38
CA ALA A 23 17.94 -13.52 18.21
C ALA A 23 18.27 -12.45 17.14
N CYS A 24 19.54 -12.27 16.77
CA CYS A 24 19.94 -11.23 15.81
C CYS A 24 19.82 -11.62 14.33
N VAL A 25 19.49 -12.87 14.01
CA VAL A 25 19.45 -13.35 12.61
C VAL A 25 18.09 -13.09 11.92
N HIS A 26 17.05 -12.64 12.64
CA HIS A 26 15.69 -12.51 12.10
C HIS A 26 15.07 -11.10 12.17
N GLN A 27 15.85 -10.05 11.93
CA GLN A 27 15.26 -8.73 11.62
C GLN A 27 16.12 -7.89 10.66
N ALA A 28 16.52 -8.52 9.56
CA ALA A 28 16.79 -7.82 8.31
C ALA A 28 15.55 -7.88 7.41
N SER A 29 14.40 -7.44 7.92
CA SER A 29 13.18 -7.32 7.12
C SER A 29 12.98 -5.87 6.71
N GLY A 30 13.75 -5.47 5.70
CA GLY A 30 13.32 -4.49 4.71
C GLY A 30 12.93 -3.11 5.22
N ALA A 31 13.92 -2.30 5.59
CA ALA A 31 13.93 -0.94 5.07
C ALA A 31 14.19 -1.05 3.56
N LYS A 32 13.16 -1.47 2.80
CA LYS A 32 13.13 -1.30 1.35
C LYS A 32 13.28 0.19 1.15
N GLY A 33 14.34 0.59 0.46
CA GLY A 33 14.70 1.97 0.24
C GLY A 33 13.48 2.79 -0.13
N ALA A 34 13.45 4.04 0.34
CA ALA A 34 12.60 5.05 -0.25
C ALA A 34 12.87 5.06 -1.75
N LEU A 35 12.08 4.31 -2.52
CA LEU A 35 11.97 4.47 -3.94
C LEU A 35 11.56 5.93 -4.10
N SER A 36 12.50 6.77 -4.54
CA SER A 36 12.19 8.15 -4.87
C SER A 36 11.09 8.08 -5.92
N ALA A 37 9.86 8.37 -5.52
CA ALA A 37 8.75 8.33 -6.43
C ALA A 37 8.97 9.34 -7.55
N SER A 38 8.81 8.88 -8.77
CA SER A 38 8.93 9.73 -9.95
C SER A 38 7.72 10.65 -10.05
N ALA A 39 7.86 11.78 -10.75
CA ALA A 39 6.72 12.64 -11.06
C ALA A 39 5.58 11.86 -11.75
N PHE A 40 5.95 10.88 -12.57
CA PHE A 40 5.01 9.97 -13.22
C PHE A 40 4.22 9.12 -12.23
N ASP A 41 4.83 8.65 -11.13
CA ASP A 41 4.13 7.88 -10.09
C ASP A 41 3.09 8.76 -9.37
N TYR A 42 3.44 10.01 -9.08
CA TYR A 42 2.51 10.98 -8.49
C TYR A 42 1.34 11.29 -9.43
N GLU A 43 1.63 11.55 -10.71
CA GLU A 43 0.61 11.83 -11.72
C GLU A 43 -0.33 10.64 -11.91
N THR A 44 0.19 9.42 -11.97
CA THR A 44 -0.60 8.19 -12.10
C THR A 44 -1.52 7.98 -10.89
N CYS A 45 -0.98 8.21 -9.68
CA CYS A 45 -1.75 8.09 -8.45
C CYS A 45 -2.86 9.14 -8.35
N PHE A 46 -2.52 10.39 -8.67
CA PHE A 46 -3.49 11.49 -8.71
C PHE A 46 -4.57 11.26 -9.77
N ALA A 47 -4.21 10.75 -10.94
CA ALA A 47 -5.14 10.38 -12.00
C ALA A 47 -6.13 9.30 -11.55
N CYS A 48 -5.67 8.31 -10.78
CA CYS A 48 -6.54 7.29 -10.20
C CYS A 48 -7.57 7.92 -9.24
N GLU A 49 -7.11 8.75 -8.30
CA GLU A 49 -8.02 9.40 -7.34
C GLU A 49 -9.05 10.30 -8.04
N LEU A 50 -8.63 11.06 -9.04
CA LEU A 50 -9.52 11.90 -9.83
C LEU A 50 -10.57 11.08 -10.58
N THR A 51 -10.18 9.93 -11.13
CA THR A 51 -11.11 9.01 -11.80
C THR A 51 -12.18 8.54 -10.84
N TRP A 52 -11.81 8.11 -9.63
CA TRP A 52 -12.79 7.65 -8.63
C TRP A 52 -13.66 8.76 -8.06
N ARG A 53 -13.14 10.00 -7.96
CA ARG A 53 -13.97 11.17 -7.66
C ARG A 53 -15.00 11.41 -8.75
N GLN A 54 -14.62 11.26 -10.01
CA GLN A 54 -15.55 11.41 -11.13
C GLN A 54 -16.60 10.29 -11.15
N VAL A 55 -16.21 9.04 -10.90
CA VAL A 55 -17.15 7.93 -10.73
C VAL A 55 -18.14 8.23 -9.60
N HIS A 56 -17.66 8.71 -8.45
CA HIS A 56 -18.51 8.99 -7.29
C HIS A 56 -19.61 10.04 -7.58
N VAL A 57 -19.32 11.08 -8.36
CA VAL A 57 -20.32 12.10 -8.71
C VAL A 57 -21.28 11.64 -9.81
N SER A 58 -20.94 10.58 -10.55
CA SER A 58 -21.74 10.03 -11.64
C SER A 58 -22.70 8.91 -11.19
N VAL A 59 -22.52 8.35 -9.99
CA VAL A 59 -23.36 7.25 -9.49
C VAL A 59 -24.49 7.74 -8.58
N PRO A 60 -25.62 7.01 -8.45
CA PRO A 60 -26.70 7.37 -7.53
C PRO A 60 -26.27 7.23 -6.06
N LEU A 61 -27.09 7.75 -5.13
CA LEU A 61 -26.80 7.77 -3.68
C LEU A 61 -26.53 6.38 -3.08
N ASN A 62 -27.22 5.34 -3.57
CA ASN A 62 -27.04 3.95 -3.15
C ASN A 62 -26.72 3.11 -4.38
N PRO A 63 -25.47 3.15 -4.87
CA PRO A 63 -25.12 2.53 -6.13
C PRO A 63 -24.95 1.03 -5.99
N SER A 64 -25.39 0.29 -7.00
CA SER A 64 -25.03 -1.10 -7.20
C SER A 64 -23.62 -1.22 -7.81
N ALA A 65 -23.04 -2.42 -7.79
CA ALA A 65 -21.78 -2.67 -8.49
C ALA A 65 -21.88 -2.38 -9.99
N GLU A 66 -23.05 -2.60 -10.60
CA GLU A 66 -23.29 -2.30 -12.01
C GLU A 66 -23.24 -0.79 -12.28
N ASP A 67 -23.88 0.02 -11.43
CA ASP A 67 -23.86 1.48 -11.55
C ASP A 67 -22.42 2.04 -11.49
N VAL A 68 -21.62 1.52 -10.56
CA VAL A 68 -20.22 1.94 -10.39
C VAL A 68 -19.35 1.51 -11.58
N ASN A 69 -19.54 0.29 -12.09
CA ASN A 69 -18.84 -0.18 -13.28
C ASN A 69 -19.21 0.66 -14.51
N ALA A 70 -20.51 0.94 -14.70
CA ALA A 70 -20.98 1.75 -15.82
C ALA A 70 -20.40 3.16 -15.78
N ALA A 71 -20.38 3.80 -14.61
CA ALA A 71 -19.77 5.13 -14.45
C ALA A 71 -18.25 5.12 -14.70
N PHE A 72 -17.54 4.06 -14.28
CA PHE A 72 -16.12 3.89 -14.60
C PHE A 72 -15.90 3.72 -16.11
N ASP A 73 -16.70 2.87 -16.75
CA ASP A 73 -16.64 2.63 -18.19
C ASP A 73 -16.93 3.89 -18.99
N GLU A 74 -17.93 4.67 -18.59
CA GLU A 74 -18.26 5.94 -19.24
C GLU A 74 -17.08 6.92 -19.18
N PHE A 75 -16.45 7.05 -18.01
CA PHE A 75 -15.28 7.91 -17.85
C PHE A 75 -14.08 7.43 -18.68
N CYS A 76 -13.82 6.12 -18.67
CA CYS A 76 -12.67 5.51 -19.34
C CYS A 76 -12.92 5.13 -20.80
N ALA A 77 -14.10 5.40 -21.38
CA ALA A 77 -14.40 5.14 -22.78
C ALA A 77 -13.66 6.10 -23.72
N ASN A 78 -13.49 7.36 -23.31
CA ASN A 78 -12.77 8.39 -24.06
C ASN A 78 -11.92 9.25 -23.12
N PRO A 79 -10.90 8.66 -22.46
CA PRO A 79 -10.07 9.40 -21.53
C PRO A 79 -9.24 10.45 -22.28
N VAL A 80 -9.09 11.63 -21.68
CA VAL A 80 -8.06 12.56 -22.15
C VAL A 80 -6.67 11.97 -21.87
N PRO A 81 -5.61 12.38 -22.61
CA PRO A 81 -4.30 11.70 -22.57
C PRO A 81 -3.71 11.47 -21.18
N VAL A 82 -3.95 12.40 -20.24
CA VAL A 82 -3.46 12.28 -18.85
C VAL A 82 -4.09 11.10 -18.08
N PHE A 83 -5.30 10.64 -18.46
CA PHE A 83 -5.98 9.53 -17.81
C PHE A 83 -5.83 8.20 -18.56
N GLU A 84 -5.31 8.17 -19.79
CA GLU A 84 -5.22 6.94 -20.59
C GLU A 84 -4.48 5.81 -19.87
N ALA A 85 -3.30 6.14 -19.31
CA ALA A 85 -2.50 5.16 -18.58
C ALA A 85 -3.25 4.66 -17.33
N SER A 86 -3.80 5.58 -16.55
CA SER A 86 -4.54 5.25 -15.33
C SER A 86 -5.78 4.40 -15.62
N CYS A 87 -6.60 4.77 -16.61
CA CYS A 87 -7.79 4.02 -17.01
C CYS A 87 -7.45 2.59 -17.44
N ARG A 88 -6.38 2.41 -18.21
CA ARG A 88 -5.90 1.09 -18.61
C ARG A 88 -5.44 0.27 -17.41
N ASP A 89 -4.65 0.87 -16.51
CA ASP A 89 -4.07 0.16 -15.37
C ASP A 89 -5.16 -0.21 -14.33
N MET A 90 -6.16 0.66 -14.15
CA MET A 90 -7.34 0.41 -13.31
C MET A 90 -8.28 -0.63 -13.92
N ALA A 91 -8.42 -0.71 -15.25
CA ALA A 91 -9.32 -1.68 -15.89
C ALA A 91 -8.99 -3.13 -15.51
N ALA A 92 -7.71 -3.45 -15.32
CA ALA A 92 -7.26 -4.78 -14.91
C ALA A 92 -7.68 -5.16 -13.48
N GLN A 93 -7.82 -4.18 -12.59
CA GLN A 93 -8.15 -4.36 -11.17
C GLN A 93 -9.57 -3.91 -10.82
N ARG A 94 -10.37 -3.53 -11.84
CA ARG A 94 -11.63 -2.81 -11.67
C ARG A 94 -12.57 -3.47 -10.67
N TRP A 95 -12.78 -4.78 -10.78
CA TRP A 95 -13.66 -5.51 -9.88
C TRP A 95 -13.32 -5.30 -8.40
N LYS A 96 -12.02 -5.40 -8.07
CA LYS A 96 -11.55 -5.14 -6.71
C LYS A 96 -11.75 -3.68 -6.29
N MET A 97 -11.54 -2.75 -7.21
CA MET A 97 -11.70 -1.32 -6.93
C MET A 97 -13.16 -0.94 -6.70
N VAL A 98 -14.09 -1.55 -7.44
CA VAL A 98 -15.54 -1.40 -7.24
C VAL A 98 -15.94 -1.97 -5.88
N ASP A 99 -15.44 -3.13 -5.48
CA ASP A 99 -15.69 -3.70 -4.15
C ASP A 99 -15.15 -2.77 -3.05
N ASP A 100 -13.94 -2.24 -3.21
CA ASP A 100 -13.36 -1.29 -2.26
C ASP A 100 -14.19 0.01 -2.19
N TYR A 101 -14.72 0.49 -3.32
CA TYR A 101 -15.63 1.64 -3.38
C TYR A 101 -16.94 1.38 -2.63
N LEU A 102 -17.60 0.25 -2.88
CA LEU A 102 -18.85 -0.14 -2.22
C LEU A 102 -18.65 -0.43 -0.73
N ALA A 103 -17.46 -0.85 -0.33
CA ALA A 103 -17.06 -1.01 1.07
C ALA A 103 -16.74 0.33 1.77
N GLY A 104 -16.90 1.48 1.09
CA GLY A 104 -16.70 2.81 1.65
C GLY A 104 -15.23 3.14 1.92
N LYS A 105 -14.29 2.54 1.17
CA LYS A 105 -12.87 2.90 1.26
C LYS A 105 -12.64 4.31 0.69
N SER A 106 -11.61 4.99 1.18
CA SER A 106 -11.19 6.26 0.58
C SER A 106 -10.64 6.03 -0.83
N PHE A 107 -10.73 7.02 -1.72
CA PHE A 107 -10.20 6.92 -3.09
C PHE A 107 -8.70 6.62 -3.09
N ASN A 108 -7.94 7.20 -2.16
CA ASN A 108 -6.53 6.88 -1.99
C ASN A 108 -6.33 5.38 -1.66
N SER A 109 -7.09 4.83 -0.70
CA SER A 109 -7.01 3.41 -0.36
C SER A 109 -7.46 2.50 -1.50
N ILE A 110 -8.47 2.89 -2.29
CA ILE A 110 -8.89 2.16 -3.50
C ILE A 110 -7.72 2.06 -4.49
N CYS A 111 -7.04 3.17 -4.75
CA CYS A 111 -5.89 3.23 -5.67
C CYS A 111 -4.65 2.51 -5.14
N GLU A 112 -4.37 2.58 -3.83
CA GLU A 112 -3.29 1.83 -3.19
C GLU A 112 -3.56 0.31 -3.22
N ASN A 113 -4.78 -0.11 -2.93
CA ASN A 113 -5.18 -1.53 -2.92
C ASN A 113 -5.11 -2.16 -4.32
N ALA A 114 -5.38 -1.38 -5.35
CA ALA A 114 -5.23 -1.78 -6.75
C ALA A 114 -3.79 -1.73 -7.25
N GLN A 115 -2.84 -1.31 -6.40
CA GLN A 115 -1.44 -1.12 -6.74
C GLN A 115 -1.20 -0.09 -7.86
N VAL A 116 -2.13 0.86 -8.05
CA VAL A 116 -1.95 2.00 -8.95
C VAL A 116 -1.16 3.11 -8.25
N CYS A 117 -1.34 3.25 -6.93
CA CYS A 117 -0.54 4.09 -6.06
C CYS A 117 0.39 3.24 -5.18
N TRP A 118 1.57 3.78 -4.85
CA TRP A 118 2.33 3.25 -3.72
C TRP A 118 1.79 3.75 -2.39
N LYS A 119 1.89 2.89 -1.38
CA LYS A 119 1.41 3.18 -0.04
C LYS A 119 2.11 4.41 0.54
N GLY A 120 1.35 5.44 0.88
CA GLY A 120 1.86 6.68 1.46
C GLY A 120 2.49 7.65 0.46
N LEU A 121 2.37 7.41 -0.85
CA LEU A 121 2.90 8.31 -1.88
C LEU A 121 2.30 9.73 -1.78
N MET A 122 0.99 9.83 -1.59
CA MET A 122 0.31 11.13 -1.45
C MET A 122 0.48 11.75 -0.05
N LEU A 123 1.03 11.01 0.92
CA LEU A 123 1.30 11.50 2.28
C LEU A 123 2.71 12.05 2.44
N SER A 124 3.65 11.71 1.55
CA SER A 124 5.04 12.19 1.59
C SER A 124 5.26 13.60 1.02
N GLY A 125 4.20 14.26 0.54
CA GLY A 125 4.23 15.62 -0.02
C GLY A 125 3.53 16.68 0.82
N ALA A 126 3.13 16.38 2.06
CA ALA A 126 2.48 17.31 2.98
C ALA A 126 3.47 17.95 3.97
#